data_AF-A0A1Y5D215-F1
#
_entry.id   AF-A0A1Y5D215-F1
#
_cell.length_a   1.000
_cell.length_b   1.000
_cell.length_c   1.000
_cell.angle_alpha   90.00
_cell.angle_beta   90.00
_cell.angle_gamma   90.00
#
_symmetry.space_group_name_H-M   'P 1'
#
loop_
_entity.id
_entity.type
_entity.pdbx_description
1 polymer ?
#
loop_
_entity_poly.entity_id
_entity_poly.type
_entity_poly.pdbx_seq_one_letter_code
_entity_poly.pdbx_strand_id
1 'polypeptide(L)'
;MFGMIEKDLKIKGKSVIYDPQNSASPKLFSENGSSAEELIYVLNRDELTMYFHDAEVEGDRDIERMASWLLDKENASAVVVKCGARGAFVITVTQGSKWICSYRTKKVSPIGSGDSFVAAFAHYYFVRQQNAFESANLASVATSFYVEHSMMVSDRRLKEYEQTLKANVFENEASRKNVYLAGPFFNMGQMWLINQSKIAIEKFGMDVFSPYHELGIGPAEIVAQANLKAIDDCDVLYALFDDHDPGTLFEIGYAIKAGKKVVIYTEQSDDEHLKMFEGTGCEIIRNFATSIYTLSWL
;
A
#
# COMPACT_ATOMS: atom_id res chain seq x y z
N MET A 1 -5.40 15.05 -16.56
CA MET A 1 -4.49 14.86 -17.72
C MET A 1 -3.91 13.46 -17.58
N PHE A 2 -3.92 12.61 -18.61
CA PHE A 2 -3.36 11.25 -18.53
C PHE A 2 -2.25 11.08 -19.59
N GLY A 3 -1.11 10.51 -19.21
CA GLY A 3 -0.11 9.97 -20.16
C GLY A 3 0.76 10.97 -20.95
N MET A 4 0.91 12.22 -20.50
CA MET A 4 1.72 13.23 -21.21
C MET A 4 3.13 13.33 -20.62
N ILE A 5 3.97 12.31 -20.88
CA ILE A 5 5.33 12.23 -20.30
C ILE A 5 6.35 13.13 -21.03
N GLU A 6 6.18 13.34 -22.33
CA GLU A 6 7.22 13.98 -23.17
C GLU A 6 7.01 15.47 -23.43
N LYS A 7 5.86 16.05 -23.07
CA LYS A 7 5.54 17.44 -23.38
C LYS A 7 4.93 18.18 -22.21
N ASP A 8 5.56 19.30 -21.86
CA ASP A 8 5.06 20.24 -20.87
C ASP A 8 3.89 21.05 -21.48
N LEU A 9 2.65 20.61 -21.19
CA LEU A 9 1.43 21.19 -21.74
C LEU A 9 0.81 22.18 -20.76
N LYS A 10 0.54 23.39 -21.25
CA LYS A 10 -0.21 24.42 -20.50
C LYS A 10 -1.70 24.20 -20.69
N ILE A 11 -2.40 23.90 -19.60
CA ILE A 11 -3.85 23.68 -19.59
C ILE A 11 -4.55 24.90 -19.02
N LYS A 12 -5.67 25.29 -19.66
CA LYS A 12 -6.66 26.20 -19.09
C LYS A 12 -8.02 25.51 -19.12
N GLY A 13 -8.63 25.32 -17.96
CA GLY A 13 -9.91 24.62 -17.85
C GLY A 13 -10.80 25.22 -16.78
N LYS A 14 -12.11 25.01 -16.90
CA LYS A 14 -13.06 25.39 -15.85
C LYS A 14 -12.85 24.54 -14.60
N SER A 15 -12.89 23.23 -14.76
CA SER A 15 -12.63 22.28 -13.68
C SER A 15 -11.64 21.21 -14.15
N VAL A 16 -10.61 20.94 -13.34
CA VAL A 16 -9.48 20.07 -13.70
C VAL A 16 -9.15 19.13 -12.56
N ILE A 17 -9.14 17.83 -12.85
CA ILE A 17 -8.47 16.83 -12.02
C ILE A 17 -7.05 16.63 -12.53
N TYR A 18 -6.08 16.84 -11.64
CA TYR A 18 -4.67 16.73 -11.90
C TYR A 18 -4.06 15.56 -11.11
N ASP A 19 -3.49 14.61 -11.86
CA ASP A 19 -2.75 13.46 -11.36
C ASP A 19 -1.31 13.58 -11.90
N PRO A 20 -0.32 13.85 -11.05
CA PRO A 20 1.05 14.10 -11.49
C PRO A 20 1.71 12.79 -11.93
N GLN A 21 1.74 12.54 -13.23
CA GLN A 21 2.20 11.27 -13.81
C GLN A 21 3.73 11.07 -13.82
N ASN A 22 4.51 11.99 -13.23
CA ASN A 22 5.97 11.89 -13.16
C ASN A 22 6.43 11.72 -11.70
N SER A 23 6.71 10.47 -11.32
CA SER A 23 7.15 10.14 -9.96
C SER A 23 8.60 10.55 -9.67
N ALA A 24 9.41 10.95 -10.66
CA ALA A 24 10.82 11.30 -10.45
C ALA A 24 11.05 12.81 -10.26
N SER A 25 10.15 13.64 -10.80
CA SER A 25 10.14 15.10 -10.59
C SER A 25 8.74 15.60 -10.92
N PRO A 26 7.78 15.40 -10.01
CA PRO A 26 6.43 15.90 -10.20
C PRO A 26 6.49 17.42 -10.16
N LYS A 27 5.81 18.09 -11.10
CA LYS A 27 5.70 19.56 -11.15
C LYS A 27 4.35 20.00 -10.63
N LEU A 28 4.29 21.14 -9.96
CA LEU A 28 2.99 21.69 -9.58
C LEU A 28 2.21 22.09 -10.84
N PHE A 29 0.87 22.10 -10.75
CA PHE A 29 0.03 22.44 -11.89
C PHE A 29 0.24 23.89 -12.31
N SER A 30 0.40 24.79 -11.34
CA SER A 30 0.69 26.20 -11.58
C SER A 30 2.10 26.47 -12.16
N GLU A 31 3.08 25.60 -11.89
CA GLU A 31 4.50 25.83 -12.26
C GLU A 31 4.76 25.91 -13.76
N ASN A 32 4.03 25.14 -14.57
CA ASN A 32 4.16 25.22 -16.03
C ASN A 32 3.29 26.33 -16.65
N GLY A 33 2.57 27.10 -15.83
CA GLY A 33 1.64 28.14 -16.23
C GLY A 33 0.25 27.62 -16.62
N SER A 34 -0.13 26.41 -16.18
CA SER A 34 -1.51 25.94 -16.26
C SER A 34 -2.37 26.64 -15.20
N SER A 35 -3.68 26.71 -15.46
CA SER A 35 -4.64 27.33 -14.54
C SER A 35 -6.02 26.69 -14.65
N ALA A 36 -6.75 26.63 -13.54
CA ALA A 36 -8.14 26.19 -13.53
C ALA A 36 -8.99 27.04 -12.58
N GLU A 37 -10.29 27.19 -12.86
CA GLU A 37 -11.22 27.85 -11.91
C GLU A 37 -11.46 26.93 -10.68
N GLU A 38 -11.55 25.62 -10.92
CA GLU A 38 -11.60 24.57 -9.92
C GLU A 38 -10.50 23.55 -10.20
N LEU A 39 -9.57 23.39 -9.25
CA LEU A 39 -8.48 22.43 -9.33
C LEU A 39 -8.64 21.36 -8.26
N ILE A 40 -8.48 20.10 -8.65
CA ILE A 40 -8.51 18.94 -7.75
C ILE A 40 -7.25 18.13 -7.99
N TYR A 41 -6.49 17.91 -6.94
CA TYR A 41 -5.33 17.03 -6.98
C TYR A 41 -5.73 15.60 -6.63
N VAL A 42 -5.28 14.62 -7.40
CA VAL A 42 -5.38 13.20 -7.08
C VAL A 42 -4.00 12.58 -7.29
N LEU A 43 -3.21 12.44 -6.23
CA LEU A 43 -1.81 12.02 -6.29
C LEU A 43 -1.52 10.92 -5.27
N ASN A 44 -0.39 10.23 -5.38
CA ASN A 44 0.04 9.26 -4.37
C ASN A 44 0.90 9.92 -3.27
N ARG A 45 1.09 9.20 -2.16
CA ARG A 45 1.91 9.68 -1.03
C ARG A 45 3.33 10.08 -1.43
N ASP A 46 3.97 9.31 -2.30
CA ASP A 46 5.37 9.54 -2.66
C ASP A 46 5.49 10.83 -3.50
N GLU A 47 4.58 11.05 -4.44
CA GLU A 47 4.44 12.30 -5.20
C GLU A 47 4.22 13.51 -4.28
N LEU A 48 3.31 13.38 -3.31
CA LEU A 48 3.06 14.44 -2.33
C LEU A 48 4.30 14.76 -1.48
N THR A 49 5.01 13.71 -1.04
CA THR A 49 6.22 13.85 -0.24
C THR A 49 7.31 14.59 -1.01
N MET A 50 7.43 14.37 -2.32
CA MET A 50 8.39 15.08 -3.16
C MET A 50 8.06 16.57 -3.26
N TYR A 51 6.80 16.93 -3.53
CA TYR A 51 6.39 18.33 -3.54
C TYR A 51 6.69 19.04 -2.21
N PHE A 52 6.40 18.37 -1.09
CA PHE A 52 6.63 18.95 0.22
C PHE A 52 8.12 19.10 0.55
N HIS A 53 8.95 18.14 0.12
CA HIS A 53 10.40 18.19 0.29
C HIS A 53 11.03 19.32 -0.53
N ASP A 54 10.65 19.45 -1.81
CA ASP A 54 11.16 20.49 -2.71
C ASP A 54 10.75 21.90 -2.27
N ALA A 55 9.69 22.00 -1.47
CA ALA A 55 9.25 23.25 -0.85
C ALA A 55 10.05 23.64 0.41
N GLU A 56 11.02 22.82 0.84
CA GLU A 56 11.90 23.05 2.02
C GLU A 56 11.13 23.37 3.32
N VAL A 57 9.95 22.75 3.52
CA VAL A 57 9.11 23.02 4.69
C VAL A 57 9.56 22.18 5.90
N GLU A 58 9.90 22.83 7.02
CA GLU A 58 10.32 22.17 8.25
C GLU A 58 9.17 21.51 9.05
N GLY A 59 9.40 20.30 9.57
CA GLY A 59 8.58 19.60 10.56
C GLY A 59 7.99 18.27 10.09
N ASP A 60 7.00 17.75 10.83
CA ASP A 60 6.48 16.39 10.62
C ASP A 60 5.85 16.17 9.25
N ARG A 61 6.22 15.05 8.61
CA ARG A 61 5.78 14.63 7.25
C ARG A 61 4.46 13.85 7.29
N ASP A 62 3.54 14.31 8.13
CA ASP A 62 2.23 13.72 8.22
C ASP A 62 1.41 14.04 6.95
N ILE A 63 0.61 13.09 6.49
CA ILE A 63 -0.14 13.17 5.22
C ILE A 63 -1.10 14.36 5.26
N GLU A 64 -1.76 14.55 6.39
CA GLU A 64 -2.71 15.60 6.69
C GLU A 64 -2.09 16.97 6.44
N ARG A 65 -0.90 17.19 6.99
CA ARG A 65 -0.16 18.45 6.87
C ARG A 65 0.30 18.69 5.45
N MET A 66 0.90 17.69 4.81
CA MET A 66 1.38 17.83 3.43
C MET A 66 0.23 18.09 2.47
N ALA A 67 -0.90 17.42 2.64
CA ALA A 67 -2.09 17.63 1.82
C ALA A 67 -2.72 19.01 2.04
N SER A 68 -2.77 19.50 3.29
CA SER A 68 -3.21 20.87 3.58
C SER A 68 -2.29 21.90 2.94
N TRP A 69 -0.98 21.70 3.01
CA TRP A 69 -0.02 22.58 2.34
C TRP A 69 -0.26 22.62 0.83
N LEU A 70 -0.48 21.48 0.18
CA LEU A 70 -0.71 21.42 -1.27
C LEU A 70 -2.03 22.10 -1.66
N LEU A 71 -3.08 21.92 -0.84
CA LEU A 71 -4.37 22.58 -1.02
C LEU A 71 -4.20 24.11 -1.07
N ASP A 72 -3.49 24.67 -0.08
CA ASP A 72 -3.25 26.10 0.03
C ASP A 72 -2.29 26.62 -1.05
N LYS A 73 -1.22 25.87 -1.31
CA LYS A 73 -0.15 26.24 -2.26
C LYS A 73 -0.68 26.42 -3.69
N GLU A 74 -1.56 25.51 -4.12
CA GLU A 74 -2.13 25.51 -5.47
C GLU A 74 -3.52 26.15 -5.52
N ASN A 75 -4.02 26.68 -4.41
CA ASN A 75 -5.39 27.17 -4.26
C ASN A 75 -6.40 26.14 -4.81
N ALA A 76 -6.16 24.86 -4.50
CA ALA A 76 -6.97 23.75 -4.96
C ALA A 76 -8.28 23.67 -4.17
N SER A 77 -9.34 23.19 -4.80
CA SER A 77 -10.63 22.95 -4.16
C SER A 77 -10.62 21.68 -3.30
N ALA A 78 -9.84 20.68 -3.72
CA ALA A 78 -9.65 19.43 -3.02
C ALA A 78 -8.30 18.78 -3.35
N VAL A 79 -7.76 18.01 -2.40
CA VAL A 79 -6.59 17.14 -2.57
C VAL A 79 -6.96 15.74 -2.10
N VAL A 80 -6.71 14.74 -2.95
CA VAL A 80 -6.90 13.31 -2.68
C VAL A 80 -5.55 12.61 -2.75
N VAL A 81 -5.10 12.06 -1.63
CA VAL A 81 -3.81 11.38 -1.49
C VAL A 81 -4.04 9.87 -1.43
N LYS A 82 -3.58 9.15 -2.44
CA LYS A 82 -3.62 7.68 -2.53
C LYS A 82 -2.52 7.10 -1.63
N CYS A 83 -2.88 6.28 -0.65
CA CYS A 83 -1.98 5.69 0.34
C CYS A 83 -2.00 4.14 0.35
N GLY A 84 -2.31 3.52 -0.79
CA GLY A 84 -2.25 2.06 -0.97
C GLY A 84 -3.16 1.32 0.03
N ALA A 85 -2.59 0.40 0.81
CA ALA A 85 -3.35 -0.37 1.80
C ALA A 85 -3.96 0.48 2.94
N ARG A 86 -3.48 1.71 3.17
CA ARG A 86 -4.10 2.64 4.12
C ARG A 86 -5.37 3.30 3.58
N GLY A 87 -5.66 3.16 2.29
CA GLY A 87 -6.77 3.82 1.61
C GLY A 87 -6.35 5.15 1.01
N ALA A 88 -7.18 6.18 1.17
CA ALA A 88 -6.92 7.52 0.64
C ALA A 88 -7.26 8.60 1.67
N PHE A 89 -6.45 9.65 1.74
CA PHE A 89 -6.77 10.85 2.50
C PHE A 89 -7.39 11.90 1.58
N VAL A 90 -8.48 12.53 2.01
CA VAL A 90 -9.16 13.58 1.25
C VAL A 90 -9.24 14.83 2.11
N ILE A 91 -8.85 15.97 1.56
CA ILE A 91 -9.08 17.29 2.15
C ILE A 91 -9.73 18.21 1.13
N THR A 92 -10.66 19.04 1.59
CA THR A 92 -11.39 20.02 0.77
C THR A 92 -11.40 21.36 1.48
N VAL A 93 -11.48 22.44 0.70
CA VAL A 93 -11.53 23.80 1.26
C VAL A 93 -12.81 24.07 2.05
N THR A 94 -13.92 23.41 1.73
CA THR A 94 -15.25 23.71 2.30
C THR A 94 -15.72 22.71 3.36
N GLN A 95 -15.29 21.45 3.32
CA GLN A 95 -15.85 20.38 4.13
C GLN A 95 -14.81 19.73 5.07
N GLY A 96 -13.57 20.22 5.10
CA GLY A 96 -12.50 19.69 5.95
C GLY A 96 -11.83 18.46 5.34
N SER A 97 -11.36 17.54 6.19
CA SER A 97 -10.62 16.34 5.79
C SER A 97 -11.17 15.04 6.36
N LYS A 98 -10.88 13.92 5.69
CA LYS A 98 -11.29 12.58 6.08
C LYS A 98 -10.42 11.50 5.44
N TRP A 99 -10.14 10.44 6.19
CA TRP A 99 -9.62 9.18 5.66
C TRP A 99 -10.72 8.30 5.06
N ILE A 100 -10.48 7.82 3.85
CA ILE A 100 -11.28 6.83 3.14
C ILE A 100 -10.55 5.49 3.24
N CYS A 101 -11.23 4.46 3.76
CA CYS A 101 -10.63 3.13 3.92
C CYS A 101 -10.29 2.47 2.58
N SER A 102 -9.31 1.57 2.61
CA SER A 102 -9.16 0.58 1.54
C SER A 102 -10.07 -0.64 1.80
N TYR A 103 -10.15 -1.55 0.85
CA TYR A 103 -10.93 -2.78 0.97
C TYR A 103 -10.05 -3.99 0.72
N ARG A 104 -10.24 -5.04 1.53
CA ARG A 104 -9.49 -6.29 1.39
C ARG A 104 -9.98 -7.04 0.18
N THR A 105 -9.05 -7.51 -0.63
CA THR A 105 -9.31 -8.29 -1.85
C THR A 105 -8.70 -9.67 -1.73
N LYS A 106 -9.20 -10.62 -2.52
CA LYS A 106 -8.66 -12.00 -2.53
C LYS A 106 -7.28 -12.08 -3.20
N LYS A 107 -7.03 -11.16 -4.12
CA LYS A 107 -5.79 -11.01 -4.87
C LYS A 107 -5.54 -9.53 -5.10
N VAL A 108 -4.27 -9.14 -5.14
CA VAL A 108 -3.85 -7.78 -5.43
C VAL A 108 -2.90 -7.76 -6.62
N SER A 109 -3.36 -7.16 -7.72
CA SER A 109 -2.54 -6.71 -8.84
C SER A 109 -2.47 -5.18 -8.80
N PRO A 110 -1.41 -4.58 -8.25
CA PRO A 110 -1.38 -3.14 -7.97
C PRO A 110 -1.09 -2.29 -9.21
N ILE A 111 -0.59 -2.89 -10.30
CA ILE A 111 -0.28 -2.19 -11.55
C ILE A 111 -1.58 -1.61 -12.12
N GLY A 112 -1.58 -0.30 -12.42
CA GLY A 112 -2.75 0.42 -12.93
C GLY A 112 -3.80 0.80 -11.88
N SER A 113 -3.58 0.47 -10.59
CA SER A 113 -4.52 0.83 -9.51
C SER A 113 -4.71 2.34 -9.35
N GLY A 114 -3.64 3.11 -9.54
CA GLY A 114 -3.67 4.57 -9.53
C GLY A 114 -4.53 5.14 -10.66
N ASP A 115 -4.33 4.67 -11.89
CA ASP A 115 -5.14 5.09 -13.04
C ASP A 115 -6.60 4.69 -12.88
N SER A 116 -6.86 3.49 -12.36
CA SER A 116 -8.21 3.03 -12.05
C SER A 116 -8.89 3.94 -11.04
N PHE A 117 -8.17 4.33 -9.99
CA PHE A 117 -8.69 5.24 -8.97
C PHE A 117 -9.03 6.59 -9.56
N VAL A 118 -8.10 7.20 -10.31
CA VAL A 118 -8.28 8.55 -10.89
C VAL A 118 -9.42 8.54 -11.92
N ALA A 119 -9.52 7.50 -12.75
CA ALA A 119 -10.60 7.35 -13.72
C ALA A 119 -11.97 7.21 -13.03
N ALA A 120 -12.08 6.38 -12.00
CA ALA A 120 -13.30 6.22 -11.23
C ALA A 120 -13.68 7.53 -10.49
N PHE A 121 -12.71 8.16 -9.83
CA PHE A 121 -12.90 9.44 -9.15
C PHE A 121 -13.41 10.51 -10.12
N ALA A 122 -12.79 10.66 -11.29
CA ALA A 122 -13.22 11.61 -12.30
C ALA A 122 -14.63 11.30 -12.83
N HIS A 123 -14.99 10.03 -13.00
CA HIS A 123 -16.36 9.64 -13.36
C HIS A 123 -17.36 10.07 -12.30
N TYR A 124 -17.13 9.76 -11.03
CA TYR A 124 -18.08 10.08 -9.96
C TYR A 124 -18.17 11.59 -9.69
N TYR A 125 -17.04 12.29 -9.74
CA TYR A 125 -17.01 13.73 -9.51
C TYR A 125 -17.65 14.50 -10.68
N PHE A 126 -17.17 14.31 -11.91
CA PHE A 126 -17.64 15.09 -13.05
C PHE A 126 -18.93 14.59 -13.70
N VAL A 127 -19.16 13.27 -13.77
CA VAL A 127 -20.32 12.73 -14.47
C VAL A 127 -21.48 12.47 -13.52
N ARG A 128 -21.19 11.90 -12.34
CA ARG A 128 -22.21 11.61 -11.33
C ARG A 128 -22.47 12.77 -10.35
N GLN A 129 -21.69 13.86 -10.46
CA GLN A 129 -21.85 15.07 -9.66
C GLN A 129 -21.85 14.80 -8.15
N GLN A 130 -21.02 13.84 -7.73
CA GLN A 130 -20.78 13.53 -6.32
C GLN A 130 -19.75 14.49 -5.74
N ASN A 131 -19.75 14.66 -4.41
CA ASN A 131 -18.69 15.42 -3.74
C ASN A 131 -17.36 14.64 -3.72
N ALA A 132 -16.27 15.31 -3.31
CA ALA A 132 -14.93 14.71 -3.31
C ALA A 132 -14.82 13.46 -2.43
N PHE A 133 -15.46 13.44 -1.24
CA PHE A 133 -15.41 12.29 -0.34
C PHE A 133 -16.15 11.08 -0.89
N GLU A 134 -17.37 11.27 -1.39
CA GLU A 134 -18.18 10.20 -2.00
C GLU A 134 -17.50 9.66 -3.27
N SER A 135 -16.94 10.55 -4.09
CA SER A 135 -16.18 10.17 -5.29
C SER A 135 -14.93 9.34 -4.93
N ALA A 136 -14.19 9.72 -3.88
CA ALA A 136 -13.03 8.98 -3.42
C ALA A 136 -13.40 7.62 -2.79
N ASN A 137 -14.52 7.55 -2.06
CA ASN A 137 -15.03 6.28 -1.53
C ASN A 137 -15.39 5.30 -2.65
N LEU A 138 -16.18 5.76 -3.62
CA LEU A 138 -16.57 4.94 -4.78
C LEU A 138 -15.36 4.59 -5.67
N ALA A 139 -14.38 5.48 -5.80
CA ALA A 139 -13.11 5.19 -6.45
C ALA A 139 -12.33 4.09 -5.71
N SER A 140 -12.33 4.10 -4.37
CA SER A 140 -11.69 3.04 -3.57
C SER A 140 -12.35 1.68 -3.79
N VAL A 141 -13.69 1.63 -3.85
CA VAL A 141 -14.45 0.41 -4.19
C VAL A 141 -14.10 -0.05 -5.62
N ALA A 142 -14.15 0.85 -6.60
CA ALA A 142 -13.82 0.53 -7.99
C ALA A 142 -12.38 0.02 -8.15
N THR A 143 -11.42 0.64 -7.46
CA THR A 143 -10.01 0.21 -7.47
C THR A 143 -9.84 -1.15 -6.81
N SER A 144 -10.54 -1.44 -5.71
CA SER A 144 -10.50 -2.79 -5.10
C SER A 144 -10.98 -3.87 -6.07
N PHE A 145 -12.04 -3.60 -6.84
CA PHE A 145 -12.48 -4.51 -7.90
C PHE A 145 -11.41 -4.68 -8.97
N TYR A 146 -10.81 -3.57 -9.42
CA TYR A 146 -9.78 -3.57 -10.46
C TYR A 146 -8.53 -4.34 -10.03
N VAL A 147 -8.03 -4.16 -8.80
CA VAL A 147 -6.81 -4.88 -8.37
C VAL A 147 -7.05 -6.38 -8.22
N GLU A 148 -8.28 -6.80 -7.93
CA GLU A 148 -8.63 -8.23 -7.84
C GLU A 148 -8.83 -8.87 -9.22
N HIS A 149 -9.44 -8.15 -10.17
CA HIS A 149 -9.90 -8.71 -11.45
C HIS A 149 -9.16 -8.20 -12.69
N SER A 150 -8.31 -7.18 -12.55
CA SER A 150 -7.61 -6.47 -13.64
C SER A 150 -8.54 -5.92 -14.73
N MET A 151 -9.75 -5.50 -14.35
CA MET A 151 -10.73 -4.90 -15.26
C MET A 151 -11.63 -3.88 -14.56
N MET A 152 -12.19 -2.94 -15.33
CA MET A 152 -13.23 -2.04 -14.85
C MET A 152 -14.63 -2.62 -15.12
N VAL A 153 -15.61 -2.22 -14.31
CA VAL A 153 -16.99 -2.71 -14.40
C VAL A 153 -18.00 -1.59 -14.18
N SER A 154 -19.24 -1.84 -14.59
CA SER A 154 -20.36 -0.91 -14.42
C SER A 154 -20.73 -0.69 -12.94
N ASP A 155 -21.29 0.48 -12.62
CA ASP A 155 -21.80 0.84 -11.29
C ASP A 155 -22.71 -0.22 -10.66
N ARG A 156 -23.57 -0.88 -11.45
CA ARG A 156 -24.45 -1.94 -10.93
C ARG A 156 -23.65 -3.08 -10.29
N ARG A 157 -22.63 -3.57 -11.01
CA ARG A 157 -21.76 -4.65 -10.52
C ARG A 157 -20.87 -4.19 -9.37
N LEU A 158 -20.44 -2.92 -9.37
CA LEU A 158 -19.71 -2.36 -8.23
C LEU A 158 -20.54 -2.34 -6.96
N LYS A 159 -21.83 -1.99 -7.03
CA LYS A 159 -22.74 -2.04 -5.87
C LYS A 159 -22.95 -3.45 -5.32
N GLU A 160 -23.03 -4.44 -6.21
CA GLU A 160 -23.11 -5.85 -5.82
C GLU A 160 -21.79 -6.30 -5.15
N TYR A 161 -20.66 -5.89 -5.70
CA TYR A 161 -19.33 -6.19 -5.14
C TYR A 161 -19.09 -5.52 -3.79
N GLU A 162 -19.50 -4.26 -3.62
CA GLU A 162 -19.37 -3.48 -2.38
C GLU A 162 -19.96 -4.21 -1.17
N GLN A 163 -21.07 -4.93 -1.35
CA GLN A 163 -21.70 -5.72 -0.29
C GLN A 163 -20.84 -6.90 0.21
N THR A 164 -19.85 -7.31 -0.58
CA THR A 164 -18.93 -8.40 -0.25
C THR A 164 -17.61 -7.90 0.34
N LEU A 165 -17.37 -6.59 0.28
CA LEU A 165 -16.10 -6.00 0.68
C LEU A 165 -15.96 -5.94 2.20
N LYS A 166 -14.75 -6.25 2.67
CA LYS A 166 -14.33 -5.99 4.04
C LYS A 166 -13.49 -4.73 4.06
N ALA A 167 -14.01 -3.67 4.66
CA ALA A 167 -13.28 -2.44 4.87
C ALA A 167 -12.02 -2.70 5.70
N ASN A 168 -10.90 -2.10 5.29
CA ASN A 168 -9.66 -2.06 6.03
C ASN A 168 -9.49 -0.65 6.60
N VAL A 169 -9.95 -0.46 7.83
CA VAL A 169 -9.85 0.81 8.55
C VAL A 169 -8.50 0.83 9.27
N PHE A 170 -7.68 1.83 8.97
CA PHE A 170 -6.45 2.09 9.72
C PHE A 170 -6.82 2.94 10.94
N GLU A 171 -6.83 2.33 12.13
CA GLU A 171 -7.36 2.98 13.33
C GLU A 171 -6.36 3.92 14.03
N ASN A 172 -5.04 3.74 13.89
CA ASN A 172 -4.03 4.64 14.46
C ASN A 172 -2.65 4.47 13.80
N GLU A 173 -1.92 5.58 13.60
CA GLU A 173 -0.51 5.58 13.17
C GLU A 173 0.48 5.18 14.28
N ALA A 174 0.04 5.22 15.55
CA ALA A 174 0.92 5.16 16.71
C ALA A 174 1.58 3.79 16.95
N SER A 175 1.08 2.71 16.34
CA SER A 175 1.70 1.39 16.45
C SER A 175 2.00 0.82 15.06
N ARG A 176 3.27 0.91 14.66
CA ARG A 176 3.77 0.13 13.53
C ARG A 176 3.75 -1.34 13.89
N LYS A 177 3.28 -2.17 12.97
CA LYS A 177 3.32 -3.63 13.17
C LYS A 177 4.75 -4.11 13.03
N ASN A 178 5.17 -4.99 13.92
CA ASN A 178 6.44 -5.67 13.87
C ASN A 178 6.31 -6.98 13.11
N VAL A 179 7.01 -7.10 11.98
CA VAL A 179 7.03 -8.30 11.14
C VAL A 179 8.34 -9.05 11.33
N TYR A 180 8.25 -10.33 11.66
CA TYR A 180 9.41 -11.23 11.59
C TYR A 180 9.50 -11.83 10.18
N LEU A 181 10.52 -11.45 9.41
CA LEU A 181 10.77 -11.94 8.05
C LEU A 181 11.67 -13.18 8.10
N ALA A 182 11.03 -14.34 7.99
CA ALA A 182 11.67 -15.65 7.91
C ALA A 182 11.94 -16.05 6.45
N GLY A 183 13.07 -16.69 6.20
CA GLY A 183 13.42 -17.19 4.88
C GLY A 183 14.91 -17.52 4.74
N PRO A 184 15.27 -18.35 3.76
CA PRO A 184 16.66 -18.66 3.49
C PRO A 184 17.42 -17.47 2.88
N PHE A 185 18.74 -17.47 2.99
CA PHE A 185 19.64 -16.47 2.40
C PHE A 185 20.97 -17.10 1.92
N PHE A 186 20.92 -18.36 1.46
CA PHE A 186 22.09 -19.14 1.06
C PHE A 186 22.57 -18.81 -0.37
N ASN A 187 21.70 -18.26 -1.19
CA ASN A 187 22.01 -17.87 -2.56
C ASN A 187 21.48 -16.47 -2.92
N MET A 188 21.88 -15.97 -4.09
CA MET A 188 21.54 -14.62 -4.54
C MET A 188 20.03 -14.40 -4.71
N GLY A 189 19.29 -15.39 -5.22
CA GLY A 189 17.85 -15.27 -5.42
C GLY A 189 17.10 -15.14 -4.09
N GLN A 190 17.49 -15.95 -3.12
CA GLN A 190 16.95 -15.93 -1.76
C GLN A 190 17.23 -14.59 -1.05
N MET A 191 18.49 -14.14 -1.07
CA MET A 191 18.87 -12.83 -0.52
C MET A 191 18.12 -11.68 -1.20
N TRP A 192 17.93 -11.75 -2.52
CA TRP A 192 17.19 -10.73 -3.25
C TRP A 192 15.72 -10.68 -2.80
N LEU A 193 15.07 -11.84 -2.66
CA LEU A 193 13.67 -11.92 -2.21
C LEU A 193 13.51 -11.40 -0.77
N ILE A 194 14.44 -11.73 0.14
CA ILE A 194 14.46 -11.17 1.50
C ILE A 194 14.57 -9.64 1.47
N ASN A 195 15.53 -9.10 0.70
CA ASN A 195 15.73 -7.65 0.60
C ASN A 195 14.51 -6.94 0.02
N GLN A 196 13.92 -7.49 -1.06
CA GLN A 196 12.71 -6.91 -1.65
C GLN A 196 11.51 -6.99 -0.71
N SER A 197 11.36 -8.09 0.04
CA SER A 197 10.32 -8.25 1.05
C SER A 197 10.45 -7.21 2.15
N LYS A 198 11.66 -7.03 2.70
CA LYS A 198 11.93 -6.01 3.71
C LYS A 198 11.56 -4.61 3.21
N ILE A 199 12.05 -4.22 2.03
CA ILE A 199 11.74 -2.91 1.43
C ILE A 199 10.23 -2.73 1.25
N ALA A 200 9.53 -3.75 0.76
CA ALA A 200 8.08 -3.69 0.53
C ALA A 200 7.31 -3.54 1.85
N ILE A 201 7.65 -4.31 2.88
CA ILE A 201 6.99 -4.25 4.20
C ILE A 201 7.23 -2.88 4.86
N GLU A 202 8.47 -2.37 4.82
CA GLU A 202 8.80 -1.05 5.37
C GLU A 202 8.07 0.08 4.65
N LYS A 203 7.91 0.00 3.32
CA LYS A 203 7.11 0.96 2.54
C LYS A 203 5.64 0.97 2.94
N PHE A 204 5.12 -0.13 3.49
CA PHE A 204 3.76 -0.21 4.04
C PHE A 204 3.67 0.34 5.48
N GLY A 205 4.77 0.86 6.04
CA GLY A 205 4.79 1.48 7.37
C GLY A 205 4.89 0.48 8.51
N MET A 206 5.38 -0.73 8.23
CA MET A 206 5.63 -1.78 9.23
C MET A 206 7.13 -1.90 9.51
N ASP A 207 7.49 -2.28 10.72
CA ASP A 207 8.88 -2.52 11.11
C ASP A 207 9.22 -4.00 10.84
N VAL A 208 10.46 -4.29 10.45
CA VAL A 208 10.88 -5.62 10.01
C VAL A 208 12.10 -6.08 10.78
N PHE A 209 11.98 -7.24 11.44
CA PHE A 209 13.14 -8.00 11.90
C PHE A 209 13.44 -9.10 10.88
N SER A 210 14.69 -9.22 10.46
CA SER A 210 15.13 -10.29 9.56
C SER A 210 16.44 -10.87 10.07
N PRO A 211 16.56 -12.20 10.26
CA PRO A 211 17.79 -12.83 10.75
C PRO A 211 19.02 -12.47 9.90
N TYR A 212 18.83 -12.40 8.58
CA TYR A 212 19.85 -12.00 7.62
C TYR A 212 20.40 -10.58 7.88
N HIS A 213 19.52 -9.63 8.22
CA HIS A 213 19.90 -8.22 8.38
C HIS A 213 20.41 -7.90 9.78
N GLU A 214 19.83 -8.50 10.81
CA GLU A 214 20.05 -8.11 12.21
C GLU A 214 21.12 -8.95 12.92
N LEU A 215 21.27 -10.23 12.55
CA LEU A 215 22.15 -11.17 13.27
C LEU A 215 23.33 -11.65 12.41
N GLY A 216 23.09 -11.96 11.14
CA GLY A 216 24.13 -12.50 10.26
C GLY A 216 24.73 -13.81 10.77
N ILE A 217 26.05 -13.99 10.60
CA ILE A 217 26.76 -15.20 11.04
C ILE A 217 27.26 -15.02 12.48
N GLY A 218 26.83 -15.88 13.40
CA GLY A 218 27.24 -15.84 14.80
C GLY A 218 27.13 -17.20 15.52
N PRO A 219 27.53 -17.27 16.80
CA PRO A 219 27.40 -18.48 17.61
C PRO A 219 25.93 -18.91 17.75
N ALA A 220 25.69 -20.23 17.68
CA ALA A 220 24.34 -20.79 17.66
C ALA A 220 23.51 -20.39 18.89
N GLU A 221 24.13 -20.36 20.07
CA GLU A 221 23.48 -20.04 21.34
C GLU A 221 23.00 -18.59 21.40
N ILE A 222 23.66 -17.69 20.68
CA ILE A 222 23.30 -16.27 20.62
C ILE A 222 22.24 -16.05 19.54
N VAL A 223 22.50 -16.56 18.33
CA VAL A 223 21.63 -16.34 17.16
C VAL A 223 20.25 -16.99 17.38
N ALA A 224 20.20 -18.23 17.88
CA ALA A 224 18.94 -18.92 18.10
C ALA A 224 18.06 -18.21 19.13
N GLN A 225 18.64 -17.77 20.26
CA GLN A 225 17.88 -17.09 21.30
C GLN A 225 17.38 -15.72 20.85
N ALA A 226 18.19 -14.99 20.08
CA ALA A 226 17.78 -13.71 19.50
C ALA A 226 16.62 -13.88 18.49
N ASN A 227 16.67 -14.91 17.64
CA ASN A 227 15.60 -15.23 16.71
C ASN A 227 14.29 -15.57 17.44
N LEU A 228 14.34 -16.47 18.42
CA LEU A 228 13.15 -16.85 19.20
C LEU A 228 12.51 -15.65 19.89
N LYS A 229 13.35 -14.79 20.50
CA LYS A 229 12.87 -13.54 21.11
C LYS A 229 12.21 -12.62 20.10
N ALA A 230 12.80 -12.45 18.91
CA ALA A 230 12.22 -11.61 17.87
C ALA A 230 10.89 -12.17 17.35
N ILE A 231 10.70 -13.49 17.31
CA ILE A 231 9.41 -14.12 17.00
C ILE A 231 8.40 -13.86 18.14
N ASP A 232 8.82 -13.98 19.40
CA ASP A 232 7.96 -13.72 20.56
C ASP A 232 7.51 -12.25 20.63
N ASP A 233 8.32 -11.32 20.16
CA ASP A 233 8.04 -9.88 20.18
C ASP A 233 7.31 -9.38 18.91
N CYS A 234 7.19 -10.19 17.84
CA CYS A 234 6.53 -9.76 16.60
C CYS A 234 4.99 -9.86 16.67
N ASP A 235 4.31 -9.10 15.82
CA ASP A 235 2.85 -9.18 15.64
C ASP A 235 2.47 -10.27 14.64
N VAL A 236 3.31 -10.47 13.63
CA VAL A 236 3.11 -11.43 12.54
C VAL A 236 4.45 -11.95 12.04
N LEU A 237 4.51 -13.25 11.77
CA LEU A 237 5.62 -13.86 11.04
C LEU A 237 5.27 -13.93 9.55
N TYR A 238 6.19 -13.43 8.71
CA TYR A 238 6.13 -13.56 7.27
C TYR A 238 7.23 -14.51 6.78
N ALA A 239 6.87 -15.64 6.20
CA ALA A 239 7.81 -16.65 5.73
C ALA A 239 7.89 -16.70 4.21
N LEU A 240 9.10 -16.69 3.68
CA LEU A 240 9.41 -16.98 2.27
C LEU A 240 9.78 -18.48 2.17
N PHE A 241 8.87 -19.31 1.65
CA PHE A 241 8.92 -20.76 1.89
C PHE A 241 9.00 -21.63 0.62
N ASP A 242 9.57 -21.14 -0.48
CA ASP A 242 9.73 -21.97 -1.69
C ASP A 242 10.76 -23.11 -1.55
N ASP A 243 11.84 -22.88 -0.81
CA ASP A 243 12.96 -23.83 -0.71
C ASP A 243 12.83 -24.83 0.46
N HIS A 244 11.75 -24.75 1.23
CA HIS A 244 11.49 -25.60 2.40
C HIS A 244 12.67 -25.65 3.40
N ASP A 245 13.34 -24.51 3.58
CA ASP A 245 14.49 -24.39 4.47
C ASP A 245 14.14 -24.86 5.91
N PRO A 246 14.91 -25.79 6.50
CA PRO A 246 14.64 -26.29 7.85
C PRO A 246 14.63 -25.21 8.94
N GLY A 247 15.45 -24.16 8.80
CA GLY A 247 15.46 -23.02 9.72
C GLY A 247 14.13 -22.28 9.70
N THR A 248 13.70 -21.90 8.49
CA THR A 248 12.41 -21.25 8.25
C THR A 248 11.24 -22.13 8.71
N LEU A 249 11.29 -23.45 8.49
CA LEU A 249 10.27 -24.40 8.97
C LEU A 249 10.19 -24.41 10.51
N PHE A 250 11.34 -24.38 11.19
CA PHE A 250 11.40 -24.30 12.65
C PHE A 250 10.81 -22.98 13.16
N GLU A 251 11.16 -21.86 12.54
CA GLU A 251 10.64 -20.52 12.88
C GLU A 251 9.12 -20.45 12.73
N ILE A 252 8.57 -21.00 11.63
CA ILE A 252 7.11 -21.09 11.42
C ILE A 252 6.46 -21.94 12.52
N GLY A 253 7.00 -23.13 12.79
CA GLY A 253 6.47 -24.03 13.82
C GLY A 253 6.47 -23.39 15.22
N TYR A 254 7.54 -22.68 15.56
CA TYR A 254 7.63 -21.94 16.82
C TYR A 254 6.60 -20.80 16.88
N ALA A 255 6.47 -20.00 15.82
CA ALA A 255 5.50 -18.91 15.75
C ALA A 255 4.05 -19.41 15.93
N ILE A 256 3.69 -20.52 15.27
CA ILE A 256 2.39 -21.18 15.47
C ILE A 256 2.20 -21.57 16.94
N LYS A 257 3.21 -22.19 17.56
CA LYS A 257 3.15 -22.60 18.97
C LYS A 257 3.03 -21.41 19.92
N ALA A 258 3.67 -20.29 19.60
CA ALA A 258 3.60 -19.02 20.34
C ALA A 258 2.30 -18.24 20.09
N GLY A 259 1.39 -18.74 19.25
CA GLY A 259 0.11 -18.09 18.95
C GLY A 259 0.23 -16.87 18.03
N LYS A 260 1.34 -16.76 17.28
CA LYS A 260 1.56 -15.69 16.32
C LYS A 260 0.79 -15.95 15.03
N LYS A 261 0.34 -14.87 14.38
CA LYS A 261 -0.18 -14.98 13.02
C LYS A 261 0.98 -15.28 12.08
N VAL A 262 0.74 -16.15 11.11
CA VAL A 262 1.76 -16.54 10.12
C VAL A 262 1.20 -16.35 8.73
N VAL A 263 1.92 -15.58 7.92
CA VAL A 263 1.71 -15.45 6.48
C VAL A 263 2.85 -16.16 5.77
N ILE A 264 2.52 -17.08 4.87
CA ILE A 264 3.50 -17.83 4.09
C ILE A 264 3.37 -17.40 2.63
N TYR A 265 4.47 -16.89 2.08
CA TYR A 265 4.62 -16.69 0.65
C TYR A 265 5.34 -17.88 0.01
N THR A 266 4.71 -18.45 -1.02
CA THR A 266 5.31 -19.49 -1.86
C THR A 266 4.69 -19.47 -3.25
N GLU A 267 5.50 -19.55 -4.29
CA GLU A 267 5.05 -19.74 -5.66
C GLU A 267 5.11 -21.22 -6.09
N GLN A 268 6.00 -22.00 -5.48
CA GLN A 268 6.41 -23.31 -6.02
C GLN A 268 5.96 -24.50 -5.17
N SER A 269 5.67 -24.32 -3.88
CA SER A 269 5.29 -25.44 -3.00
C SER A 269 3.94 -26.01 -3.42
N ASP A 270 3.84 -27.34 -3.48
CA ASP A 270 2.57 -28.03 -3.68
C ASP A 270 1.74 -28.09 -2.39
N ASP A 271 0.46 -28.40 -2.54
CA ASP A 271 -0.47 -28.43 -1.39
C ASP A 271 -0.10 -29.55 -0.39
N GLU A 272 0.63 -30.58 -0.82
CA GLU A 272 1.07 -31.68 0.06
C GLU A 272 2.11 -31.22 1.07
N HIS A 273 3.09 -30.42 0.64
CA HIS A 273 4.09 -29.82 1.53
C HIS A 273 3.48 -28.74 2.45
N LEU A 274 2.30 -28.21 2.12
CA LEU A 274 1.67 -27.10 2.83
C LEU A 274 0.60 -27.52 3.85
N LYS A 275 0.16 -28.79 3.84
CA LYS A 275 -0.91 -29.34 4.71
C LYS A 275 -0.82 -28.93 6.18
N MET A 276 0.39 -28.95 6.75
CA MET A 276 0.58 -28.62 8.17
C MET A 276 0.34 -27.13 8.45
N PHE A 277 0.74 -26.25 7.53
CA PHE A 277 0.52 -24.81 7.67
C PHE A 277 -0.95 -24.45 7.44
N GLU A 278 -1.60 -25.06 6.44
CA GLU A 278 -3.03 -24.90 6.22
C GLU A 278 -3.85 -25.35 7.44
N GLY A 279 -3.55 -26.56 7.95
CA GLY A 279 -4.24 -27.14 9.10
C GLY A 279 -4.03 -26.40 10.42
N THR A 280 -3.06 -25.48 10.48
CA THR A 280 -2.77 -24.64 11.66
C THR A 280 -3.22 -23.19 11.49
N GLY A 281 -3.89 -22.86 10.38
CA GLY A 281 -4.48 -21.54 10.14
C GLY A 281 -3.50 -20.49 9.64
N CYS A 282 -2.38 -20.90 9.02
CA CYS A 282 -1.50 -19.96 8.32
C CYS A 282 -2.18 -19.41 7.06
N GLU A 283 -1.94 -18.13 6.75
CA GLU A 283 -2.37 -17.50 5.50
C GLU A 283 -1.35 -17.81 4.41
N ILE A 284 -1.68 -18.72 3.50
CA ILE A 284 -0.77 -19.16 2.42
C ILE A 284 -1.10 -18.41 1.14
N ILE A 285 -0.11 -17.70 0.60
CA ILE A 285 -0.31 -16.75 -0.50
C ILE A 285 0.71 -16.98 -1.61
N ARG A 286 0.20 -17.20 -2.82
CA ARG A 286 1.00 -17.47 -4.02
C ARG A 286 1.32 -16.24 -4.87
N ASN A 287 1.00 -15.05 -4.38
CA ASN A 287 1.24 -13.79 -5.08
C ASN A 287 1.91 -12.80 -4.15
N PHE A 288 3.11 -12.35 -4.53
CA PHE A 288 3.96 -11.52 -3.67
C PHE A 288 3.29 -10.21 -3.26
N ALA A 289 2.61 -9.51 -4.18
CA ALA A 289 1.90 -8.29 -3.80
C ALA A 289 0.80 -8.60 -2.78
N THR A 290 -0.01 -9.63 -3.03
CA THR A 290 -1.10 -10.05 -2.13
C THR A 290 -0.58 -10.40 -0.73
N SER A 291 0.61 -11.02 -0.61
CA SER A 291 1.16 -11.36 0.70
C SER A 291 1.56 -10.14 1.51
N ILE A 292 2.20 -9.15 0.88
CA ILE A 292 2.54 -7.88 1.54
C ILE A 292 1.28 -7.11 1.98
N TYR A 293 0.26 -7.06 1.12
CA TYR A 293 -1.03 -6.44 1.50
C TYR A 293 -1.70 -7.18 2.66
N THR A 294 -1.62 -8.51 2.69
CA THR A 294 -2.21 -9.31 3.77
C THR A 294 -1.56 -9.01 5.12
N LEU A 295 -0.23 -8.82 5.19
CA LEU A 295 0.46 -8.39 6.42
C LEU A 295 -0.14 -7.08 6.98
N SER A 296 -0.44 -6.13 6.09
CA SER A 296 -1.05 -4.86 6.49
C SER A 296 -2.48 -5.00 7.01
N TRP A 297 -3.18 -6.08 6.66
CA TRP A 297 -4.58 -6.33 7.04
C TRP A 297 -4.75 -7.16 8.32
N LEU A 298 -3.73 -7.91 8.75
CA LEU A 298 -3.80 -8.81 9.90
C LEU A 298 -3.69 -8.09 11.23
#